data_AF-A0A7Y6X3N9-F1
#
_entry.id   AF-A0A7Y6X3N9-F1
#
_cell.length_a   1.000
_cell.length_b   1.000
_cell.length_c   1.000
_cell.angle_alpha   90.00
_cell.angle_beta   90.00
_cell.angle_gamma   90.00
#
_symmetry.space_group_name_H-M   'P 1'
#
loop_
_entity.id
_entity.type
_entity.pdbx_description
1 polymer ?
#
loop_
_entity_poly.entity_id
_entity_poly.type
_entity_poly.pdbx_seq_one_letter_code
_entity_poly.pdbx_strand_id
1 'polypeptide(L)'
;MTRFVAWYNTEHRHSAIRYVTPEDRHFGREGALLARRHQVYQRAKARHPERWSRDTRDWTPAGPVRLGPSPNLTPAVQELKRIG
;
A
#
# COMPACT_ATOMS: atom_id res chain seq x y z
N MET A 1 20.44 14.93 -11.36
CA MET A 1 19.86 13.93 -10.43
C MET A 1 18.95 14.52 -9.35
N THR A 2 19.30 15.64 -8.71
CA THR A 2 18.58 16.19 -7.54
C THR A 2 17.09 16.42 -7.77
N ARG A 3 16.68 16.96 -8.93
CA ARG A 3 15.27 17.22 -9.25
C ARG A 3 14.42 15.93 -9.31
N PHE A 4 14.96 14.87 -9.91
CA PHE A 4 14.25 13.59 -9.99
C PHE A 4 14.06 13.00 -8.59
N VAL A 5 15.10 13.01 -7.76
CA VAL A 5 15.04 12.45 -6.40
C VAL A 5 14.03 13.22 -5.54
N ALA A 6 14.05 14.56 -5.60
CA ALA A 6 13.08 15.39 -4.89
C ALA A 6 11.64 15.06 -5.31
N TRP A 7 11.36 15.06 -6.62
CA TRP A 7 10.04 14.72 -7.15
C TRP A 7 9.62 13.29 -6.78
N TYR A 8 10.50 12.30 -6.93
CA TYR A 8 10.22 10.90 -6.65
C TYR A 8 9.79 10.67 -5.19
N ASN A 9 10.45 11.38 -4.26
CA ASN A 9 10.22 11.22 -2.82
C ASN A 9 9.06 12.06 -2.29
N THR A 10 8.79 13.23 -2.88
CA THR A 10 7.88 14.23 -2.27
C THR A 10 6.61 14.50 -3.07
N GLU A 11 6.60 14.19 -4.37
CA GLU A 11 5.49 14.52 -5.27
C GLU A 11 4.91 13.27 -5.96
N HIS A 12 5.79 12.39 -6.45
CA HIS A 12 5.38 11.20 -7.16
C HIS A 12 4.69 10.20 -6.23
N ARG A 13 3.46 9.85 -6.57
CA ARG A 13 2.62 8.92 -5.82
C ARG A 13 2.77 7.52 -6.38
N HIS A 14 3.31 6.62 -5.58
CA HIS A 14 3.67 5.27 -6.02
C HIS A 14 2.52 4.30 -5.84
N SER A 15 2.15 3.59 -6.90
CA SER A 15 1.04 2.64 -6.87
C SER A 15 1.25 1.51 -5.87
N ALA A 16 2.49 1.03 -5.70
CA ALA A 16 2.87 -0.02 -4.77
C ALA A 16 2.58 0.32 -3.30
N ILE A 17 2.59 1.61 -2.95
CA ILE A 17 2.24 2.13 -1.61
C ILE A 17 0.95 2.93 -1.64
N ARG A 18 -0.03 2.49 -2.44
CA ARG A 18 -1.39 3.07 -2.47
C ARG A 18 -1.44 4.55 -2.82
N TYR A 19 -0.55 4.98 -3.73
CA TYR A 19 -0.49 6.36 -4.25
C TYR A 19 -0.20 7.39 -3.15
N VAL A 20 0.60 7.02 -2.16
CA VAL A 20 1.26 7.97 -1.25
C VAL A 20 2.69 8.22 -1.75
N THR A 21 3.31 9.28 -1.25
CA THR A 21 4.72 9.56 -1.55
C THR A 21 5.61 8.77 -0.59
N PRO A 22 6.86 8.45 -0.96
CA PRO A 22 7.80 7.81 -0.05
C PRO A 22 7.98 8.64 1.23
N GLU A 23 7.98 9.97 1.12
CA GLU A 23 8.06 10.87 2.27
C GLU A 23 6.83 10.75 3.20
N ASP A 24 5.61 10.76 2.66
CA ASP A 24 4.39 10.61 3.46
C ASP A 24 4.39 9.30 4.26
N ARG A 25 4.86 8.22 3.64
CA ARG A 25 5.00 6.93 4.31
C ARG A 25 6.11 6.95 5.35
N HIS A 26 7.26 7.55 5.04
CA HIS A 26 8.39 7.66 5.96
C HIS A 26 8.01 8.38 7.25
N PHE A 27 7.23 9.46 7.16
CA PHE A 27 6.74 10.20 8.32
C PHE A 27 5.40 9.69 8.88
N GLY A 28 4.90 8.53 8.42
CA GLY A 28 3.67 7.92 8.94
C GLY A 28 2.37 8.67 8.61
N ARG A 29 2.40 9.63 7.68
CA ARG A 29 1.22 10.43 7.27
C ARG A 29 0.24 9.65 6.40
N GLU A 30 0.65 8.50 5.86
CA GLU A 30 -0.16 7.70 4.94
C GLU A 30 -1.52 7.30 5.51
N GLY A 31 -1.62 6.98 6.81
CA GLY A 31 -2.86 6.51 7.43
C GLY A 31 -3.99 7.54 7.31
N ALA A 32 -3.73 8.77 7.73
CA ALA A 32 -4.71 9.85 7.67
C ALA A 32 -5.09 10.21 6.21
N LEU A 33 -4.09 10.23 5.32
CA LEU A 33 -4.29 10.55 3.90
C LEU A 33 -5.15 9.49 3.18
N LEU A 34 -4.88 8.21 3.44
CA LEU A 34 -5.64 7.11 2.85
C LEU A 34 -7.06 7.02 3.43
N ALA A 35 -7.24 7.25 4.73
CA ALA A 35 -8.57 7.31 5.36
C ALA A 35 -9.44 8.40 4.72
N ARG A 36 -8.89 9.60 4.50
CA ARG A 36 -9.60 10.69 3.82
C ARG A 36 -9.99 10.32 2.39
N ARG A 37 -9.10 9.66 1.64
CA ARG A 37 -9.41 9.18 0.28
C ARG A 37 -10.52 8.14 0.28
N HIS A 38 -10.49 7.21 1.24
CA HIS A 38 -11.53 6.21 1.39
C HIS A 38 -12.90 6.87 1.60
N GLN A 39 -12.99 7.87 2.48
CA GLN A 39 -14.24 8.62 2.70
C GLN A 39 -14.77 9.31 1.43
N VAL A 40 -13.89 9.93 0.63
CA VAL A 40 -14.28 10.55 -0.65
C VAL A 40 -14.86 9.51 -1.61
N TYR A 41 -14.20 8.36 -1.73
CA TYR A 41 -14.65 7.29 -2.61
C TYR A 41 -15.97 6.68 -2.14
N GLN A 42 -16.15 6.50 -0.84
CA GLN A 42 -17.40 5.99 -0.27
C GLN A 42 -18.56 6.96 -0.51
N ARG A 43 -18.35 8.27 -0.31
CA ARG A 43 -19.36 9.29 -0.64
C ARG A 43 -19.70 9.31 -2.12
N ALA A 44 -18.70 9.18 -2.99
CA ALA A 44 -18.91 9.12 -4.43
C ALA A 44 -19.70 7.87 -4.86
N LYS A 45 -19.40 6.70 -4.26
CA LYS A 45 -20.14 5.46 -4.48
C LYS A 45 -21.57 5.54 -3.97
N ALA A 46 -21.79 6.10 -2.79
CA ALA A 46 -23.12 6.29 -2.23
C ALA A 46 -24.00 7.24 -3.07
N ARG A 47 -23.40 8.27 -3.69
CA ARG A 47 -24.12 9.23 -4.54
C ARG A 47 -24.58 8.63 -5.87
N HIS A 48 -23.77 7.75 -6.46
CA HIS A 48 -24.00 7.19 -7.79
C HIS A 48 -23.63 5.69 -7.83
N PRO A 49 -24.36 4.83 -7.09
CA PRO A 49 -24.02 3.40 -7.00
C PRO A 49 -24.01 2.70 -8.37
N GLU A 50 -24.84 3.14 -9.32
CA GLU A 50 -24.94 2.64 -10.69
C GLU A 50 -23.62 2.75 -11.48
N ARG A 51 -22.72 3.66 -11.10
CA ARG A 51 -21.41 3.82 -11.76
C ARG A 51 -20.36 2.82 -11.26
N TRP A 52 -20.66 2.02 -10.25
CA TRP A 52 -19.69 1.16 -9.57
C TRP A 52 -20.09 -0.31 -9.70
N SER A 53 -19.28 -1.09 -10.42
CA SER A 53 -19.47 -2.54 -10.52
C SER A 53 -18.90 -3.32 -9.33
N ARG A 54 -18.06 -2.69 -8.50
CA ARG A 54 -17.35 -3.30 -7.37
C ARG A 54 -17.22 -2.31 -6.20
N ASP A 55 -16.55 -2.74 -5.15
CA ASP A 55 -16.17 -1.86 -4.04
C ASP A 55 -15.15 -0.80 -4.44
N THR A 56 -15.07 0.22 -3.58
CA THR A 56 -14.08 1.27 -3.72
C THR A 56 -12.69 0.65 -3.66
N ARG A 57 -11.71 1.32 -4.28
CA ARG A 57 -10.31 0.92 -4.19
C ARG A 57 -9.90 0.68 -2.73
N ASP A 58 -9.07 -0.33 -2.53
CA ASP A 58 -8.49 -0.60 -1.22
C ASP A 58 -7.48 0.52 -0.84
N TRP A 59 -7.86 1.25 0.20
CA TRP A 59 -7.14 2.38 0.78
C TRP A 59 -6.57 2.02 2.16
N THR A 60 -6.31 0.75 2.45
CA THR A 60 -5.54 0.37 3.64
C THR A 60 -4.05 0.68 3.45
N PRO A 61 -3.32 1.12 4.49
CA PRO A 61 -1.88 1.32 4.40
C PRO A 61 -1.16 0.06 3.90
N ALA A 62 -0.17 0.23 3.02
CA ALA A 62 0.62 -0.92 2.58
C ALA A 62 1.40 -1.48 3.78
N GLY A 63 1.44 -2.80 3.93
CA GLY A 63 2.12 -3.46 5.04
C GLY A 63 3.64 -3.23 5.04
N PRO A 64 4.34 -3.59 6.12
CA PRO A 64 5.78 -3.48 6.20
C PRO A 64 6.45 -4.35 5.12
N VAL A 65 7.50 -3.83 4.50
CA VAL A 65 8.35 -4.57 3.56
C VAL A 65 9.65 -4.93 4.27
N ARG A 66 10.02 -6.21 4.28
CA ARG A 66 11.34 -6.64 4.75
C ARG A 66 12.30 -6.74 3.57
N LEU A 67 13.42 -6.03 3.67
CA LEU A 67 14.55 -6.18 2.76
C LEU A 67 15.58 -7.08 3.44
N GLY A 68 15.74 -8.30 2.92
CA GLY A 68 16.62 -9.35 3.43
C GLY A 68 16.33 -10.64 2.67
N PRO A 69 17.23 -11.64 2.70
CA PRO A 69 16.90 -12.92 2.09
C PRO A 69 15.58 -13.41 2.68
N SER A 70 14.64 -13.81 1.81
CA SER A 70 13.55 -14.69 2.23
C SER A 70 14.20 -15.79 3.07
N PRO A 71 13.64 -16.17 4.24
CA PRO A 71 14.14 -17.35 4.90
C PRO A 71 13.99 -18.47 3.87
N ASN A 72 15.09 -18.87 3.25
CA ASN A 72 15.20 -20.18 2.66
C ASN A 72 14.84 -21.07 3.84
N LEU A 73 13.61 -21.59 3.85
CA LEU A 73 13.24 -22.59 4.82
C LEU A 73 14.33 -23.64 4.68
N THR A 74 15.22 -23.72 5.67
CA THR A 74 16.21 -24.77 5.72
C THR A 74 15.44 -26.08 5.56
N PRO A 75 16.01 -27.13 4.94
CA PRO A 75 15.28 -28.37 4.66
C PRO A 75 14.44 -28.88 5.85
N ALA A 76 14.96 -28.71 7.08
CA ALA A 76 14.27 -28.99 8.34
C ALA A 76 12.90 -28.31 8.54
N VAL A 77 12.71 -27.07 8.06
CA VAL A 77 11.44 -26.32 8.21
C VAL A 77 10.44 -26.68 7.09
N GLN A 78 10.91 -27.27 5.98
CA GLN A 78 10.05 -27.78 4.90
C GLN A 78 9.44 -29.14 5.27
N GLU A 79 10.18 -29.98 6.01
CA GLU A 79 9.74 -31.31 6.43
C GLU A 79 8.62 -31.26 7.49
N LEU A 80 8.71 -30.32 8.44
CA LEU A 80 7.66 -30.05 9.44
C LEU A 80 6.30 -29.63 8.84
N LYS A 81 6.28 -29.11 7.61
CA LYS A 81 5.04 -28.72 6.90
C LYS A 81 4.38 -29.86 6.14
N ARG A 82 5.02 -31.04 6.07
CA ARG A 82 4.54 -32.21 5.30
C ARG A 82 3.88 -33.28 6.17
N ILE A 83 3.98 -33.15 7.49
CA ILE A 83 3.47 -34.09 8.49
C ILE A 83 2.17 -33.61 9.17
N GLY A 84 1.54 -32.57 8.63
CA GLY A 84 0.24 -32.05 9.07
C GLY A 84 -0.80 -32.13 7.98
#